data_AF-A0A7H8S800-F1
#
_entry.id   AF-A0A7H8S800-F1
#
_cell.length_a   1.000
_cell.length_b   1.000
_cell.length_c   1.000
_cell.angle_alpha   90.00
_cell.angle_beta   90.00
_cell.angle_gamma   90.00
#
_symmetry.space_group_name_H-M   'P 1'
#
loop_
_entity.id
_entity.type
_entity.pdbx_description
1 polymer ?
#
loop_
_entity_poly.entity_id
_entity_poly.type
_entity_poly.pdbx_seq_one_letter_code
_entity_poly.pdbx_strand_id
1 'polypeptide(L)'
;MTNFHLHNQETQLLHGGQEPDPATGSRAVPIYQTTSYVFRDTEHAQNLFGLAEPGNIYSRIMNPTIDAFEKRMALLEDGVAAVATASGMSAITLSILNLAGSGDEIIADSNLYGGTYNLFAKTLPRYGIDVKLVDGTDLESIENAITDKTKAIFGEIITNPSLNVLDVEALAEIAHNHDIPLIIDNTFATPYGTKPLSWGADIVVHSATKWIGGHGTAIAGVVIDGGRFNWGNGKFPDYTEPDESYNGLRYVDVGPDAFATKLRVQLLRDIGPALSPQNAFLLLQGLETLHLRVERHNQNAEVVANYLENHPAVEWVNYPGLKGHPSHELAGKYLQKGYGSIITFGIKGGRDAGRQLIDNITLWSHVANVGDAKSLIIHPASTTHQQLSEEDLKKSGVTEELVRLSIGLESPKDTLADLDQAIAKATGEALTIEPTEEDAIQWLLASPFDRTNGDIRQKTIAVFGLDNTDDAFYQNVKQLQKLGFNIVPITSSEKEILNNETFDQLSSVPVSIDAVLTNDHTLPAQTIEQLTNKEGKILWAENAAAADQTLENAQAAGITVISDKSAYKEAIRIRENGAQKTFAHV
;
A
#
# COMPACT_ATOMS: atom_id res chain seq x y z
N MET A 1 -36.23 -25.10 8.93
CA MET A 1 -35.50 -24.24 9.88
C MET A 1 -34.91 -23.12 9.07
N THR A 2 -35.26 -21.87 9.37
CA THR A 2 -34.69 -20.70 8.69
C THR A 2 -33.26 -20.47 9.20
N ASN A 3 -32.28 -20.55 8.31
CA ASN A 3 -30.89 -20.23 8.58
C ASN A 3 -30.58 -18.86 7.96
N PHE A 4 -30.46 -17.83 8.80
CA PHE A 4 -30.16 -16.45 8.38
C PHE A 4 -28.68 -16.08 8.64
N HIS A 5 -27.78 -17.07 8.72
CA HIS A 5 -26.36 -16.81 8.94
C HIS A 5 -25.67 -16.38 7.64
N LEU A 6 -25.32 -15.09 7.56
CA LEU A 6 -24.43 -14.54 6.54
C LEU A 6 -23.03 -14.35 7.16
N HIS A 7 -22.00 -14.82 6.49
CA HIS A 7 -20.62 -14.57 6.91
C HIS A 7 -20.21 -13.13 6.57
N ASN A 8 -19.53 -12.47 7.51
CA ASN A 8 -18.93 -11.15 7.27
C ASN A 8 -17.76 -11.24 6.29
N GLN A 9 -17.38 -10.12 5.69
CA GLN A 9 -16.32 -10.04 4.67
C GLN A 9 -14.98 -10.60 5.14
N GLU A 10 -14.60 -10.37 6.39
CA GLU A 10 -13.34 -10.86 6.97
C GLU A 10 -13.30 -12.40 6.97
N THR A 11 -14.45 -13.04 7.21
CA THR A 11 -14.59 -14.49 7.09
C THR A 11 -14.58 -14.94 5.62
N GLN A 12 -15.22 -14.19 4.72
CA GLN A 12 -15.23 -14.49 3.29
C GLN A 12 -13.84 -14.35 2.66
N LEU A 13 -13.00 -13.43 3.11
CA LEU A 13 -11.60 -13.27 2.67
C LEU A 13 -10.76 -14.52 2.95
N LEU A 14 -11.09 -15.26 4.00
CA LEU A 14 -10.41 -16.48 4.44
C LEU A 14 -11.05 -17.75 3.89
N HIS A 15 -12.37 -17.80 3.70
CA HIS A 15 -13.11 -19.02 3.38
C HIS A 15 -13.79 -19.02 2.00
N GLY A 16 -14.03 -17.86 1.41
CA GLY A 16 -14.75 -17.74 0.14
C GLY A 16 -14.07 -18.52 -0.98
N GLY A 17 -14.87 -19.23 -1.78
CA GLY A 17 -14.39 -19.96 -2.95
C GLY A 17 -13.53 -21.20 -2.67
N GLN A 18 -13.36 -21.62 -1.41
CA GLN A 18 -12.56 -22.79 -1.06
C GLN A 18 -13.25 -23.71 -0.05
N GLU A 19 -13.03 -25.01 -0.22
CA GLU A 19 -13.30 -26.05 0.78
C GLU A 19 -12.01 -26.87 0.95
N PRO A 20 -11.81 -27.58 2.09
CA PRO A 20 -10.68 -28.49 2.22
C PRO A 20 -10.61 -29.48 1.04
N ASP A 21 -9.41 -29.72 0.52
CA ASP A 21 -9.24 -30.62 -0.61
C ASP A 21 -9.84 -32.00 -0.30
N PRO A 22 -10.80 -32.51 -1.10
CA PRO A 22 -11.51 -33.73 -0.76
C PRO A 22 -10.64 -35.00 -0.86
N ALA A 23 -9.51 -34.95 -1.59
CA ALA A 23 -8.63 -36.10 -1.76
C ALA A 23 -7.65 -36.27 -0.59
N THR A 24 -7.15 -35.17 -0.02
CA THR A 24 -6.09 -35.19 1.01
C THR A 24 -6.47 -34.52 2.32
N GLY A 25 -7.58 -33.78 2.36
CA GLY A 25 -7.98 -32.93 3.48
C GLY A 25 -7.12 -31.66 3.63
N SER A 26 -6.38 -31.25 2.59
CA SER A 26 -5.55 -30.04 2.66
C SER A 26 -6.41 -28.82 2.95
N ARG A 27 -6.09 -28.08 4.01
CA ARG A 27 -6.81 -26.84 4.35
C ARG A 27 -6.40 -25.66 3.47
N ALA A 28 -5.11 -25.56 3.15
CA ALA A 28 -4.61 -24.59 2.19
C ALA A 28 -4.97 -25.04 0.76
N VAL A 29 -5.27 -24.07 -0.11
CA VAL A 29 -5.53 -24.34 -1.54
C VAL A 29 -4.28 -24.95 -2.18
N PRO A 30 -4.37 -26.15 -2.77
CA PRO A 30 -3.25 -26.71 -3.51
C PRO A 30 -2.87 -25.85 -4.72
N ILE A 31 -1.58 -25.82 -5.05
CA ILE A 31 -1.10 -25.20 -6.28
C ILE A 31 -1.16 -26.23 -7.40
N TYR A 32 -2.19 -26.17 -8.24
CA TYR A 32 -2.32 -27.03 -9.41
C TYR A 32 -1.44 -26.50 -10.55
N GLN A 33 -0.13 -26.64 -10.41
CA GLN A 33 0.86 -26.26 -11.43
C GLN A 33 0.89 -27.27 -12.58
N THR A 34 -0.23 -27.40 -13.27
CA THR A 34 -0.44 -28.28 -14.43
C THR A 34 -0.94 -27.46 -15.62
N THR A 35 -0.81 -28.01 -16.83
CA THR A 35 -1.40 -27.44 -18.03
C THR A 35 -2.73 -28.10 -18.40
N SER A 36 -2.87 -29.40 -18.15
CA SER A 36 -3.92 -30.25 -18.72
C SER A 36 -4.51 -31.18 -17.67
N TYR A 37 -5.73 -31.64 -17.91
CA TYR A 37 -6.47 -32.52 -17.02
C TYR A 37 -6.90 -33.79 -17.76
N VAL A 38 -6.88 -34.93 -17.07
CA VAL A 38 -7.29 -36.22 -17.65
C VAL A 38 -8.80 -36.30 -17.70
N PHE A 39 -9.36 -36.70 -18.84
CA PHE A 39 -10.79 -36.98 -18.98
C PHE A 39 -11.11 -38.40 -18.49
N ARG A 40 -12.28 -38.57 -17.86
CA ARG A 40 -12.78 -39.89 -17.45
C ARG A 40 -12.98 -40.81 -18.65
N ASP A 41 -13.61 -40.28 -19.69
CA ASP A 41 -13.96 -40.94 -20.95
C ASP A 41 -14.25 -39.87 -22.03
N THR A 42 -14.63 -40.32 -23.24
CA THR A 42 -14.90 -39.46 -24.40
C THR A 42 -16.20 -38.66 -24.28
N GLU A 43 -17.21 -39.19 -23.58
CA GLU A 43 -18.46 -38.48 -23.32
C GLU A 43 -18.23 -37.30 -22.36
N HIS A 44 -17.47 -37.52 -21.28
CA HIS A 44 -17.04 -36.45 -20.39
C HIS A 44 -16.29 -35.35 -21.15
N ALA A 45 -15.33 -35.71 -22.02
CA ALA A 45 -14.63 -34.72 -22.83
C ALA A 45 -15.59 -33.91 -23.72
N GLN A 46 -16.51 -34.58 -24.42
CA GLN A 46 -17.53 -33.92 -25.24
C GLN A 46 -18.40 -32.96 -24.44
N ASN A 47 -18.84 -33.36 -23.24
CA ASN A 47 -19.67 -32.54 -22.37
C ASN A 47 -18.93 -31.29 -21.89
N LEU A 48 -17.65 -31.40 -21.52
CA LEU A 48 -16.84 -30.25 -21.12
C LEU A 48 -16.68 -29.24 -22.27
N PHE A 49 -16.32 -29.70 -23.47
CA PHE A 49 -16.18 -28.81 -24.64
C PHE A 49 -17.52 -28.22 -25.12
N GLY A 50 -18.63 -28.89 -24.85
CA GLY A 50 -19.98 -28.40 -25.13
C GLY A 50 -20.60 -27.53 -24.02
N LEU A 51 -19.88 -27.29 -22.91
CA LEU A 51 -20.41 -26.64 -21.68
C LEU A 51 -21.63 -27.36 -21.08
N ALA A 52 -21.82 -28.64 -21.39
CA ALA A 52 -22.89 -29.46 -20.82
C ALA A 52 -22.53 -30.00 -19.42
N GLU A 53 -21.24 -30.08 -19.10
CA GLU A 53 -20.72 -30.44 -17.77
C GLU A 53 -19.65 -29.42 -17.35
N PRO A 54 -19.66 -28.92 -16.09
CA PRO A 54 -18.57 -28.10 -15.58
C PRO A 54 -17.34 -28.95 -15.29
N GLY A 55 -16.15 -28.45 -15.61
CA GLY A 55 -14.91 -29.14 -15.28
C GLY A 55 -13.68 -28.55 -15.96
N ASN A 56 -12.52 -29.12 -15.61
CA ASN A 56 -11.25 -28.62 -16.10
C ASN A 56 -10.85 -29.33 -17.41
N ILE A 57 -10.47 -28.54 -18.41
CA ILE A 57 -9.91 -29.02 -19.68
C ILE A 57 -8.43 -28.69 -19.74
N TYR A 58 -8.12 -27.39 -19.64
CA TYR A 58 -6.78 -26.85 -19.81
C TYR A 58 -6.61 -25.55 -19.01
N SER A 59 -5.48 -25.38 -18.34
CA SER A 59 -5.24 -24.28 -17.37
C SER A 59 -5.31 -22.87 -17.97
N ARG A 60 -5.20 -22.73 -19.30
CA ARG A 60 -5.39 -21.44 -19.98
C ARG A 60 -6.79 -20.85 -19.76
N ILE A 61 -7.81 -21.69 -19.57
CA ILE A 61 -9.20 -21.24 -19.41
C ILE A 61 -9.80 -21.58 -18.04
N MET A 62 -9.31 -22.62 -17.37
CA MET A 62 -9.79 -23.01 -16.03
C MET A 62 -8.74 -23.84 -15.30
N ASN A 63 -8.49 -23.52 -14.04
CA ASN A 63 -7.56 -24.21 -13.15
C ASN A 63 -8.09 -24.13 -11.71
N PRO A 64 -8.09 -25.20 -10.89
CA PRO A 64 -8.70 -25.16 -9.56
C PRO A 64 -8.11 -24.12 -8.59
N THR A 65 -6.80 -23.83 -8.67
CA THR A 65 -6.18 -22.77 -7.84
C THR A 65 -6.71 -21.39 -8.26
N ILE A 66 -6.88 -21.17 -9.56
CA ILE A 66 -7.40 -19.92 -10.13
C ILE A 66 -8.90 -19.80 -9.83
N ASP A 67 -9.67 -20.88 -9.96
CA ASP A 67 -11.11 -20.95 -9.66
C ASP A 67 -11.41 -20.57 -8.21
N ALA A 68 -10.59 -21.04 -7.25
CA ALA A 68 -10.73 -20.64 -5.85
C ALA A 68 -10.54 -19.12 -5.65
N PHE A 69 -9.57 -18.52 -6.36
CA PHE A 69 -9.35 -17.07 -6.36
C PHE A 69 -10.51 -16.32 -7.02
N GLU A 70 -10.97 -16.76 -8.20
CA GLU A 70 -12.08 -16.15 -8.94
C GLU A 70 -13.38 -16.18 -8.12
N LYS A 71 -13.75 -17.34 -7.54
CA LYS A 71 -14.94 -17.47 -6.70
C LYS A 71 -14.88 -16.58 -5.46
N ARG A 72 -13.71 -16.45 -4.85
CA ARG A 72 -13.52 -15.53 -3.71
C ARG A 72 -13.72 -14.08 -4.14
N MET A 73 -13.14 -13.68 -5.28
CA MET A 73 -13.32 -12.32 -5.80
C MET A 73 -14.78 -12.01 -6.16
N ALA A 74 -15.48 -12.93 -6.83
CA ALA A 74 -16.90 -12.78 -7.13
C ALA A 74 -17.72 -12.58 -5.85
N LEU A 75 -17.49 -13.41 -4.82
CA LEU A 75 -18.16 -13.28 -3.52
C LEU A 75 -17.88 -11.93 -2.84
N LEU A 76 -16.62 -11.48 -2.85
CA LEU A 76 -16.23 -10.24 -2.19
C LEU A 76 -16.84 -9.01 -2.87
N GLU A 77 -16.95 -8.99 -4.20
CA GLU A 77 -17.56 -7.90 -4.97
C GLU A 77 -19.09 -7.97 -5.07
N ASP A 78 -19.72 -9.05 -4.58
CA ASP A 78 -21.16 -9.33 -4.81
C ASP A 78 -21.50 -9.55 -6.31
N GLY A 79 -20.62 -10.28 -7.00
CA GLY A 79 -20.80 -10.73 -8.38
C GLY A 79 -21.19 -12.20 -8.49
N VAL A 80 -21.66 -12.61 -9.67
CA VAL A 80 -22.08 -13.99 -9.96
C VAL A 80 -20.91 -14.87 -10.40
N ALA A 81 -19.90 -14.28 -11.03
CA ALA A 81 -18.71 -14.96 -11.53
C ALA A 81 -17.52 -14.00 -11.65
N ALA A 82 -16.31 -14.54 -11.70
CA ALA A 82 -15.12 -13.78 -12.02
C ALA A 82 -14.22 -14.54 -12.99
N VAL A 83 -13.40 -13.81 -13.73
CA VAL A 83 -12.40 -14.34 -14.66
C VAL A 83 -11.06 -13.65 -14.41
N ALA A 84 -10.08 -14.42 -13.97
CA ALA A 84 -8.74 -13.93 -13.70
C ALA A 84 -7.89 -13.90 -14.98
N THR A 85 -7.03 -12.90 -15.08
CA THR A 85 -6.17 -12.65 -16.24
C THR A 85 -4.74 -12.35 -15.81
N ALA A 86 -3.82 -12.37 -16.77
CA ALA A 86 -2.39 -12.18 -16.55
C ALA A 86 -2.02 -10.80 -15.97
N SER A 87 -2.88 -9.79 -16.11
CA SER A 87 -2.63 -8.43 -15.58
C SER A 87 -3.93 -7.62 -15.50
N GLY A 88 -3.96 -6.54 -14.70
CA GLY A 88 -5.08 -5.59 -14.70
C GLY A 88 -5.37 -5.01 -16.09
N MET A 89 -4.33 -4.73 -16.88
CA MET A 89 -4.50 -4.27 -18.27
C MET A 89 -5.19 -5.31 -19.16
N SER A 90 -4.91 -6.60 -18.94
CA SER A 90 -5.61 -7.69 -19.62
C SER A 90 -7.08 -7.76 -19.20
N ALA A 91 -7.38 -7.60 -17.91
CA ALA A 91 -8.76 -7.56 -17.41
C ALA A 91 -9.57 -6.42 -18.07
N ILE A 92 -9.02 -5.21 -18.12
CA ILE A 92 -9.65 -4.06 -18.79
C ILE A 92 -9.83 -4.34 -20.28
N THR A 93 -8.75 -4.74 -20.97
CA THR A 93 -8.78 -4.97 -22.43
C THR A 93 -9.82 -6.02 -22.80
N LEU A 94 -9.84 -7.16 -22.10
CA LEU A 94 -10.80 -8.22 -22.38
C LEU A 94 -12.23 -7.79 -22.05
N SER A 95 -12.45 -6.97 -21.03
CA SER A 95 -13.79 -6.45 -20.71
C SER A 95 -14.34 -5.60 -21.85
N ILE A 96 -13.52 -4.72 -22.43
CA ILE A 96 -13.92 -3.89 -23.58
C ILE A 96 -14.15 -4.74 -24.82
N LEU A 97 -13.22 -5.65 -25.16
CA LEU A 97 -13.35 -6.52 -26.33
C LEU A 97 -14.52 -7.51 -26.22
N ASN A 98 -15.04 -7.76 -25.02
CA ASN A 98 -16.21 -8.62 -24.83
C ASN A 98 -17.50 -7.91 -25.28
N LEU A 99 -17.49 -6.58 -25.30
CA LEU A 99 -18.66 -5.71 -25.54
C LEU A 99 -18.61 -4.96 -26.87
N ALA A 100 -17.41 -4.60 -27.33
CA ALA A 100 -17.20 -3.68 -28.45
C ALA A 100 -16.28 -4.26 -29.51
N GLY A 101 -16.65 -4.05 -30.76
CA GLY A 101 -15.85 -4.37 -31.95
C GLY A 101 -15.57 -3.15 -32.83
N SER A 102 -15.09 -3.41 -34.04
CA SER A 102 -14.79 -2.34 -34.99
C SER A 102 -16.05 -1.55 -35.35
N GLY A 103 -16.02 -0.23 -35.16
CA GLY A 103 -17.14 0.69 -35.39
C GLY A 103 -17.93 1.08 -34.15
N ASP A 104 -17.69 0.41 -33.02
CA ASP A 104 -18.31 0.70 -31.73
C ASP A 104 -17.56 1.78 -30.95
N GLU A 105 -18.23 2.34 -29.93
CA GLU A 105 -17.74 3.43 -29.09
C GLU A 105 -17.75 3.04 -27.60
N ILE A 106 -16.75 3.49 -26.86
CA ILE A 106 -16.71 3.47 -25.38
C ILE A 106 -16.66 4.90 -24.87
N ILE A 107 -17.45 5.22 -23.85
CA ILE A 107 -17.26 6.45 -23.08
C ILE A 107 -16.38 6.11 -21.89
N ALA A 108 -15.35 6.90 -21.64
CA ALA A 108 -14.47 6.68 -20.51
C ALA A 108 -14.13 7.99 -19.82
N ASP A 109 -13.93 7.93 -18.50
CA ASP A 109 -13.34 9.05 -17.78
C ASP A 109 -11.99 9.43 -18.40
N SER A 110 -11.66 10.72 -18.37
CA SER A 110 -10.38 11.27 -18.79
C SER A 110 -9.31 11.17 -17.70
N ASN A 111 -9.71 11.03 -16.42
CA ASN A 111 -8.83 10.87 -15.27
C ASN A 111 -8.56 9.40 -14.93
N LEU A 112 -7.82 8.72 -15.80
CA LEU A 112 -7.51 7.30 -15.66
C LEU A 112 -6.04 7.05 -15.35
N TYR A 113 -5.75 5.86 -14.80
CA TYR A 113 -4.41 5.31 -14.83
C TYR A 113 -3.80 5.43 -16.23
N GLY A 114 -2.60 6.00 -16.33
CA GLY A 114 -1.97 6.32 -17.61
C GLY A 114 -1.84 5.13 -18.58
N GLY A 115 -1.72 3.90 -18.07
CA GLY A 115 -1.77 2.70 -18.92
C GLY A 115 -3.15 2.45 -19.55
N THR A 116 -4.22 2.64 -18.79
CA THR A 116 -5.62 2.57 -19.26
C THR A 116 -5.91 3.70 -20.25
N TYR A 117 -5.51 4.93 -19.91
CA TYR A 117 -5.62 6.07 -20.82
C TYR A 117 -4.94 5.77 -22.18
N ASN A 118 -3.71 5.25 -22.17
CA ASN A 118 -3.00 4.94 -23.40
C ASN A 118 -3.63 3.77 -24.18
N LEU A 119 -4.15 2.74 -23.50
CA LEU A 119 -4.94 1.68 -24.13
C LEU A 119 -6.13 2.27 -24.90
N PHE A 120 -6.87 3.18 -24.28
CA PHE A 120 -8.08 3.78 -24.83
C PHE A 120 -7.78 4.81 -25.93
N ALA A 121 -6.81 5.68 -25.71
CA ALA A 121 -6.48 6.75 -26.65
C ALA A 121 -5.67 6.29 -27.87
N LYS A 122 -4.93 5.17 -27.79
CA LYS A 122 -3.97 4.76 -28.82
C LYS A 122 -4.14 3.33 -29.31
N THR A 123 -4.40 2.38 -28.42
CA THR A 123 -4.40 0.96 -28.81
C THR A 123 -5.74 0.52 -29.37
N LEU A 124 -6.85 0.76 -28.67
CA LEU A 124 -8.20 0.35 -29.12
C LEU A 124 -8.64 1.00 -30.45
N PRO A 125 -8.35 2.29 -30.74
CA PRO A 125 -8.69 2.91 -32.02
C PRO A 125 -8.02 2.23 -33.22
N ARG A 126 -6.86 1.59 -33.04
CA ARG A 126 -6.20 0.81 -34.11
C ARG A 126 -6.97 -0.45 -34.49
N TYR A 127 -7.82 -0.95 -33.60
CA TYR A 127 -8.74 -2.06 -33.85
C TYR A 127 -10.15 -1.57 -34.25
N GLY A 128 -10.30 -0.25 -34.43
CA GLY A 128 -11.55 0.39 -34.84
C GLY A 128 -12.57 0.58 -33.73
N ILE A 129 -12.18 0.42 -32.46
CA ILE A 129 -13.02 0.78 -31.30
C ILE A 129 -12.66 2.21 -30.93
N ASP A 130 -13.61 3.14 -31.09
CA ASP A 130 -13.40 4.54 -30.71
C ASP A 130 -13.64 4.73 -29.21
N VAL A 131 -12.87 5.61 -28.58
CA VAL A 131 -13.03 5.91 -27.15
C VAL A 131 -13.12 7.40 -26.95
N LYS A 132 -14.25 7.85 -26.41
CA LYS A 132 -14.48 9.24 -26.05
C LYS A 132 -14.11 9.45 -24.59
N LEU A 133 -13.05 10.21 -24.37
CA LEU A 133 -12.58 10.60 -23.04
C LEU A 133 -13.33 11.86 -22.59
N VAL A 134 -14.07 11.76 -21.50
CA VAL A 134 -14.90 12.82 -20.92
C VAL A 134 -14.55 12.98 -19.44
N ASP A 135 -14.70 14.16 -18.85
CA ASP A 135 -14.53 14.31 -17.39
C ASP A 135 -15.60 13.48 -16.65
N GLY A 136 -15.16 12.47 -15.89
CA GLY A 136 -16.02 11.58 -15.11
C GLY A 136 -16.90 12.29 -14.07
N THR A 137 -16.58 13.53 -13.71
CA THR A 137 -17.34 14.36 -12.77
C THR A 137 -18.43 15.19 -13.43
N ASP A 138 -18.41 15.32 -14.77
CA ASP A 138 -19.40 16.05 -15.55
C ASP A 138 -20.41 15.08 -16.18
N LEU A 139 -21.42 14.73 -15.39
CA LEU A 139 -22.48 13.79 -15.77
C LEU A 139 -23.24 14.21 -17.04
N GLU A 140 -23.46 15.52 -17.24
CA GLU A 140 -24.15 16.04 -18.42
C GLU A 140 -23.30 15.83 -19.69
N SER A 141 -21.99 16.09 -19.62
CA SER A 141 -21.07 15.83 -20.73
C SER A 141 -20.98 14.34 -21.06
N ILE A 142 -21.05 13.46 -20.06
CA ILE A 142 -21.05 12.01 -20.26
C ILE A 142 -22.31 11.58 -21.01
N GLU A 143 -23.50 11.98 -20.55
CA GLU A 143 -24.77 11.64 -21.19
C GLU A 143 -24.83 12.16 -22.63
N ASN A 144 -24.41 13.40 -22.87
CA ASN A 144 -24.35 14.01 -24.19
C ASN A 144 -23.37 13.32 -25.17
N ALA A 145 -22.37 12.59 -24.67
CA ALA A 145 -21.40 11.89 -25.49
C ALA A 145 -21.89 10.52 -26.00
N ILE A 146 -22.96 9.98 -25.40
CA ILE A 146 -23.53 8.67 -25.74
C ILE A 146 -24.19 8.71 -27.12
N THR A 147 -23.96 7.66 -27.90
CA THR A 147 -24.59 7.45 -29.21
C THR A 147 -25.14 6.04 -29.34
N ASP A 148 -25.81 5.74 -30.46
CA ASP A 148 -26.28 4.38 -30.77
C ASP A 148 -25.13 3.35 -30.89
N LYS A 149 -23.89 3.81 -31.09
CA LYS A 149 -22.69 2.96 -31.17
C LYS A 149 -22.04 2.70 -29.81
N THR A 150 -22.43 3.44 -28.78
CA THR A 150 -21.84 3.30 -27.45
C THR A 150 -22.16 1.93 -26.87
N LYS A 151 -21.15 1.23 -26.35
CA LYS A 151 -21.27 -0.12 -25.78
C LYS A 151 -21.00 -0.20 -24.29
N ALA A 152 -20.38 0.80 -23.68
CA ALA A 152 -20.19 0.88 -22.23
C ALA A 152 -19.75 2.29 -21.80
N ILE A 153 -19.91 2.56 -20.51
CA ILE A 153 -19.20 3.62 -19.78
C ILE A 153 -18.11 2.97 -18.91
N PHE A 154 -16.92 3.55 -18.86
CA PHE A 154 -15.79 3.08 -18.05
C PHE A 154 -15.28 4.18 -17.11
N GLY A 155 -15.02 3.84 -15.84
CA GLY A 155 -14.40 4.75 -14.87
C GLY A 155 -13.62 4.04 -13.77
N GLU A 156 -12.83 4.80 -13.00
CA GLU A 156 -12.10 4.33 -11.81
C GLU A 156 -12.79 4.83 -10.54
N ILE A 157 -13.05 3.96 -9.56
CA ILE A 157 -13.72 4.35 -8.31
C ILE A 157 -13.03 5.52 -7.60
N ILE A 158 -11.70 5.53 -7.64
CA ILE A 158 -10.82 6.62 -7.24
C ILE A 158 -9.89 6.85 -8.43
N THR A 159 -10.00 8.02 -9.04
CA THR A 159 -9.26 8.39 -10.25
C THR A 159 -7.77 8.59 -10.00
N ASN A 160 -6.95 8.49 -11.04
CA ASN A 160 -5.49 8.64 -10.96
C ASN A 160 -5.00 9.61 -12.04
N PRO A 161 -4.20 10.65 -11.71
CA PRO A 161 -3.67 11.02 -10.39
C PRO A 161 -4.60 11.92 -9.56
N SER A 162 -5.76 12.30 -10.07
CA SER A 162 -6.63 13.34 -9.50
C SER A 162 -7.28 12.96 -8.17
N LEU A 163 -7.39 11.67 -7.84
CA LEU A 163 -7.99 11.13 -6.61
C LEU A 163 -9.46 11.54 -6.36
N ASN A 164 -10.16 12.00 -7.40
CA ASN A 164 -11.61 12.16 -7.34
C ASN A 164 -12.30 10.80 -7.17
N VAL A 165 -13.38 10.78 -6.41
CA VAL A 165 -14.27 9.61 -6.25
C VAL A 165 -15.45 9.76 -7.21
N LEU A 166 -15.68 8.76 -8.06
CA LEU A 166 -16.77 8.78 -9.03
C LEU A 166 -18.13 8.53 -8.37
N ASP A 167 -19.17 9.20 -8.87
CA ASP A 167 -20.57 8.92 -8.52
C ASP A 167 -21.07 7.71 -9.30
N VAL A 168 -20.81 6.52 -8.77
CA VAL A 168 -21.15 5.24 -9.41
C VAL A 168 -22.67 5.10 -9.62
N GLU A 169 -23.47 5.62 -8.70
CA GLU A 169 -24.93 5.46 -8.75
C GLU A 169 -25.52 6.31 -9.87
N ALA A 170 -25.11 7.59 -9.97
CA ALA A 170 -25.56 8.46 -11.03
C ALA A 170 -25.08 7.99 -12.42
N LEU A 171 -23.83 7.50 -12.52
CA LEU A 171 -23.31 6.95 -13.77
C LEU A 171 -24.02 5.67 -14.19
N ALA A 172 -24.39 4.81 -13.23
CA ALA A 172 -25.15 3.60 -13.52
C ALA A 172 -26.54 3.95 -14.05
N GLU A 173 -27.22 4.93 -13.45
CA GLU A 173 -28.52 5.42 -13.92
C GLU A 173 -28.43 5.93 -15.37
N ILE A 174 -27.44 6.76 -15.69
CA ILE A 174 -27.19 7.24 -17.06
C ILE A 174 -26.94 6.06 -18.00
N ALA A 175 -26.04 5.14 -17.65
CA ALA A 175 -25.72 3.97 -18.48
C ALA A 175 -26.96 3.13 -18.79
N HIS A 176 -27.77 2.83 -17.76
CA HIS A 176 -28.95 1.98 -17.88
C HIS A 176 -30.10 2.66 -18.62
N ASN A 177 -30.27 3.98 -18.50
CA ASN A 177 -31.23 4.75 -19.31
C ASN A 177 -30.92 4.66 -20.82
N HIS A 178 -29.67 4.34 -21.17
CA HIS A 178 -29.20 4.15 -22.54
C HIS A 178 -28.95 2.68 -22.91
N ASP A 179 -29.41 1.72 -22.11
CA ASP A 179 -29.28 0.28 -22.39
C ASP A 179 -27.81 -0.19 -22.55
N ILE A 180 -26.87 0.43 -21.84
CA ILE A 180 -25.43 0.07 -21.86
C ILE A 180 -24.91 -0.20 -20.43
N PRO A 181 -23.90 -1.07 -20.25
CA PRO A 181 -23.35 -1.37 -18.95
C PRO A 181 -22.35 -0.30 -18.46
N LEU A 182 -22.23 -0.20 -17.14
CA LEU A 182 -21.16 0.53 -16.46
C LEU A 182 -20.05 -0.42 -15.99
N ILE A 183 -18.80 -0.09 -16.34
CA ILE A 183 -17.60 -0.81 -15.91
C ILE A 183 -16.81 0.07 -14.94
N ILE A 184 -16.55 -0.43 -13.73
CA ILE A 184 -15.74 0.27 -12.72
C ILE A 184 -14.45 -0.49 -12.44
N ASP A 185 -13.31 0.17 -12.63
CA ASP A 185 -12.05 -0.27 -12.04
C ASP A 185 -12.03 0.09 -10.54
N ASN A 186 -12.07 -0.94 -9.71
CA ASN A 186 -12.16 -0.83 -8.26
C ASN A 186 -10.82 -1.08 -7.54
N THR A 187 -9.70 -1.00 -8.28
CA THR A 187 -8.37 -1.37 -7.77
C THR A 187 -7.99 -0.60 -6.50
N PHE A 188 -8.22 0.73 -6.46
CA PHE A 188 -7.77 1.60 -5.36
C PHE A 188 -8.56 1.43 -4.07
N ALA A 189 -9.87 1.17 -4.18
CA ALA A 189 -10.71 0.96 -3.01
C ALA A 189 -10.69 -0.50 -2.53
N THR A 190 -10.38 -1.45 -3.43
CA THR A 190 -10.41 -2.90 -3.18
C THR A 190 -11.83 -3.43 -2.91
N PRO A 191 -12.10 -4.74 -3.02
CA PRO A 191 -13.43 -5.26 -2.70
C PRO A 191 -13.77 -5.20 -1.20
N TYR A 192 -12.80 -4.88 -0.33
CA TYR A 192 -13.03 -4.66 1.10
C TYR A 192 -13.45 -3.22 1.41
N GLY A 193 -12.98 -2.24 0.62
CA GLY A 193 -13.33 -0.84 0.83
C GLY A 193 -14.66 -0.45 0.20
N THR A 194 -14.98 -0.99 -0.98
CA THR A 194 -16.29 -0.74 -1.61
C THR A 194 -16.64 -1.81 -2.63
N LYS A 195 -17.92 -1.90 -2.96
CA LYS A 195 -18.49 -2.83 -3.95
C LYS A 195 -19.29 -2.05 -4.98
N PRO A 196 -18.69 -1.62 -6.11
CA PRO A 196 -19.39 -0.84 -7.12
C PRO A 196 -20.64 -1.55 -7.66
N LEU A 197 -20.66 -2.89 -7.70
CA LEU A 197 -21.83 -3.67 -8.11
C LEU A 197 -23.06 -3.40 -7.23
N SER A 198 -22.87 -3.12 -5.94
CA SER A 198 -23.96 -2.78 -5.03
C SER A 198 -24.51 -1.36 -5.25
N TRP A 199 -23.82 -0.54 -6.06
CA TRP A 199 -24.18 0.82 -6.42
C TRP A 199 -24.63 0.96 -7.88
N GLY A 200 -24.84 -0.15 -8.59
CA GLY A 200 -25.39 -0.17 -9.94
C GLY A 200 -24.38 -0.44 -11.07
N ALA A 201 -23.09 -0.57 -10.78
CA ALA A 201 -22.14 -1.04 -11.79
C ALA A 201 -22.49 -2.47 -12.24
N ASP A 202 -22.21 -2.79 -13.50
CA ASP A 202 -22.53 -4.10 -14.07
C ASP A 202 -21.31 -5.03 -14.08
N ILE A 203 -20.13 -4.44 -14.28
CA ILE A 203 -18.85 -5.14 -14.38
C ILE A 203 -17.84 -4.41 -13.50
N VAL A 204 -17.07 -5.15 -12.72
CA VAL A 204 -15.94 -4.60 -11.95
C VAL A 204 -14.64 -5.21 -12.44
N VAL A 205 -13.60 -4.40 -12.57
CA VAL A 205 -12.25 -4.87 -12.88
C VAL A 205 -11.27 -4.49 -11.78
N HIS A 206 -10.26 -5.32 -11.59
CA HIS A 206 -9.15 -5.03 -10.69
C HIS A 206 -7.82 -5.35 -11.34
N SER A 207 -6.83 -4.53 -11.04
CA SER A 207 -5.43 -4.95 -11.01
C SER A 207 -5.16 -5.66 -9.67
N ALA A 208 -5.34 -6.97 -9.66
CA ALA A 208 -5.04 -7.82 -8.49
C ALA A 208 -3.56 -7.75 -8.05
N THR A 209 -2.70 -7.24 -8.94
CA THR A 209 -1.30 -6.87 -8.67
C THR A 209 -1.13 -5.93 -7.46
N LYS A 210 -2.10 -5.06 -7.19
CA LYS A 210 -2.02 -4.00 -6.17
C LYS A 210 -2.43 -4.52 -4.80
N TRP A 211 -3.35 -3.87 -4.09
CA TRP A 211 -3.70 -4.22 -2.71
C TRP A 211 -4.21 -5.65 -2.49
N ILE A 212 -4.84 -6.27 -3.50
CA ILE A 212 -5.26 -7.69 -3.45
C ILE A 212 -4.04 -8.58 -3.20
N GLY A 213 -3.00 -8.47 -4.04
CA GLY A 213 -1.72 -9.14 -3.83
C GLY A 213 -0.95 -8.57 -2.63
N GLY A 214 -0.84 -7.25 -2.53
CA GLY A 214 -0.39 -6.50 -1.36
C GLY A 214 1.11 -6.56 -1.03
N HIS A 215 1.88 -7.39 -1.74
CA HIS A 215 3.27 -7.71 -1.36
C HIS A 215 4.30 -7.46 -2.47
N GLY A 216 3.88 -6.93 -3.62
CA GLY A 216 4.77 -6.63 -4.74
C GLY A 216 5.31 -7.87 -5.47
N THR A 217 4.61 -9.01 -5.41
CA THR A 217 5.14 -10.32 -5.86
C THR A 217 4.46 -10.93 -7.08
N ALA A 218 3.25 -10.52 -7.44
CA ALA A 218 2.46 -11.14 -8.51
C ALA A 218 1.78 -10.09 -9.39
N ILE A 219 1.93 -10.20 -10.70
CA ILE A 219 1.11 -9.44 -11.67
C ILE A 219 -0.11 -10.29 -12.01
N ALA A 220 -1.28 -9.66 -11.91
CA ALA A 220 -2.57 -10.28 -12.20
C ALA A 220 -3.67 -9.21 -12.38
N GLY A 221 -4.75 -9.61 -13.05
CA GLY A 221 -6.02 -8.89 -13.10
C GLY A 221 -7.18 -9.83 -12.87
N VAL A 222 -8.35 -9.27 -12.60
CA VAL A 222 -9.60 -10.03 -12.50
C VAL A 222 -10.77 -9.17 -12.94
N VAL A 223 -11.69 -9.79 -13.68
CA VAL A 223 -12.97 -9.21 -14.10
C VAL A 223 -14.07 -9.90 -13.32
N ILE A 224 -14.99 -9.15 -12.74
CA ILE A 224 -16.15 -9.64 -12.00
C ILE A 224 -17.40 -9.27 -12.78
N ASP A 225 -18.22 -10.27 -13.07
CA ASP A 225 -19.52 -10.12 -13.69
C ASP A 225 -20.58 -9.96 -12.59
N GLY A 226 -21.32 -8.85 -12.62
CA GLY A 226 -22.41 -8.61 -11.70
C GLY A 226 -23.63 -9.49 -11.97
N GLY A 227 -23.83 -9.95 -13.21
CA GLY A 227 -24.94 -10.80 -13.62
C GLY A 227 -26.34 -10.17 -13.51
N ARG A 228 -26.41 -8.84 -13.46
CA ARG A 228 -27.65 -8.06 -13.33
C ARG A 228 -28.04 -7.35 -14.63
N PHE A 229 -27.10 -7.16 -15.55
CA PHE A 229 -27.32 -6.44 -16.79
C PHE A 229 -28.15 -7.25 -17.81
N ASN A 230 -29.08 -6.59 -18.50
CA ASN A 230 -29.90 -7.23 -19.52
C ASN A 230 -29.19 -7.27 -20.89
N TRP A 231 -28.45 -8.35 -21.14
CA TRP A 231 -27.79 -8.60 -22.43
C TRP A 231 -28.78 -8.83 -23.60
N GLY A 232 -30.07 -9.03 -23.32
CA GLY A 232 -31.13 -9.25 -24.32
C GLY A 232 -31.79 -7.99 -24.85
N ASN A 233 -31.25 -6.80 -24.57
CA ASN A 233 -31.85 -5.50 -24.94
C ASN A 233 -31.71 -5.12 -26.43
N GLY A 234 -31.02 -5.94 -27.23
CA GLY A 234 -30.83 -5.72 -28.67
C GLY A 234 -29.56 -4.95 -29.06
N LYS A 235 -28.83 -4.35 -28.11
CA LYS A 235 -27.54 -3.67 -28.39
C LYS A 235 -26.35 -4.62 -28.50
N PHE A 236 -26.50 -5.85 -28.01
CA PHE A 236 -25.42 -6.84 -27.88
C PHE A 236 -25.74 -8.14 -28.62
N PRO A 237 -25.79 -8.14 -29.98
CA PRO A 237 -26.20 -9.29 -30.78
C PRO A 237 -25.35 -10.53 -30.49
N ASP A 238 -24.05 -10.39 -30.25
CA ASP A 238 -23.12 -11.47 -29.89
C ASP A 238 -23.54 -12.28 -28.65
N TYR A 239 -24.43 -11.74 -27.81
CA TYR A 239 -24.97 -12.46 -26.64
C TYR A 239 -26.26 -13.21 -26.98
N THR A 240 -27.03 -12.68 -27.94
CA THR A 240 -28.37 -13.17 -28.28
C THR A 240 -28.41 -14.07 -29.51
N GLU A 241 -27.43 -13.95 -30.41
CA GLU A 241 -27.31 -14.73 -31.63
C GLU A 241 -26.51 -16.01 -31.38
N PRO A 242 -26.75 -17.10 -32.13
CA PRO A 242 -25.98 -18.33 -31.99
C PRO A 242 -24.49 -18.13 -32.35
N ASP A 243 -23.59 -18.44 -31.43
CA ASP A 243 -22.14 -18.44 -31.68
C ASP A 243 -21.71 -19.72 -32.40
N GLU A 244 -21.34 -19.60 -33.68
CA GLU A 244 -20.85 -20.71 -34.49
C GLU A 244 -19.55 -21.33 -33.95
N SER A 245 -18.72 -20.55 -33.24
CA SER A 245 -17.49 -21.02 -32.62
C SER A 245 -17.74 -21.93 -31.41
N TYR A 246 -18.99 -21.98 -30.94
CA TYR A 246 -19.42 -22.74 -29.77
C TYR A 246 -20.72 -23.52 -30.02
N ASN A 247 -20.83 -24.15 -31.20
CA ASN A 247 -21.95 -25.03 -31.59
C ASN A 247 -23.34 -24.38 -31.51
N GLY A 248 -23.43 -23.06 -31.77
CA GLY A 248 -24.69 -22.32 -31.77
C GLY A 248 -25.19 -21.93 -30.38
N LEU A 249 -24.32 -21.95 -29.37
CA LEU A 249 -24.64 -21.44 -28.04
C LEU A 249 -25.06 -19.96 -28.13
N ARG A 250 -26.11 -19.59 -27.41
CA ARG A 250 -26.48 -18.19 -27.16
C ARG A 250 -26.13 -17.87 -25.72
N TYR A 251 -25.28 -16.86 -25.49
CA TYR A 251 -24.79 -16.58 -24.14
C TYR A 251 -25.88 -16.13 -23.17
N VAL A 252 -26.94 -15.47 -23.65
CA VAL A 252 -28.12 -15.14 -22.84
C VAL A 252 -28.82 -16.37 -22.26
N ASP A 253 -28.67 -17.55 -22.87
CA ASP A 253 -29.29 -18.80 -22.41
C ASP A 253 -28.45 -19.48 -21.31
N VAL A 254 -27.21 -19.03 -21.05
CA VAL A 254 -26.32 -19.54 -19.99
C VAL A 254 -26.81 -19.09 -18.60
N GLY A 255 -27.43 -17.92 -18.52
CA GLY A 255 -27.96 -17.36 -17.27
C GLY A 255 -27.21 -16.09 -16.83
N PRO A 256 -27.18 -15.79 -15.52
CA PRO A 256 -26.63 -14.54 -15.01
C PRO A 256 -25.14 -14.31 -15.34
N ASP A 257 -24.34 -15.36 -15.50
CA ASP A 257 -22.89 -15.29 -15.77
C ASP A 257 -22.56 -15.27 -17.28
N ALA A 258 -23.50 -14.83 -18.12
CA ALA A 258 -23.33 -14.76 -19.57
C ALA A 258 -22.08 -13.96 -19.99
N PHE A 259 -21.78 -12.84 -19.32
CA PHE A 259 -20.62 -12.01 -19.63
C PHE A 259 -19.31 -12.69 -19.26
N ALA A 260 -19.20 -13.24 -18.04
CA ALA A 260 -18.03 -13.99 -17.61
C ALA A 260 -17.79 -15.24 -18.48
N THR A 261 -18.87 -15.95 -18.85
CA THR A 261 -18.80 -17.13 -19.71
C THR A 261 -18.24 -16.78 -21.08
N LYS A 262 -18.81 -15.78 -21.77
CA LYS A 262 -18.31 -15.30 -23.07
C LYS A 262 -16.85 -14.88 -22.99
N LEU A 263 -16.49 -14.08 -21.97
CA LEU A 263 -15.12 -13.62 -21.76
C LEU A 263 -14.14 -14.78 -21.61
N ARG A 264 -14.50 -15.81 -20.84
CA ARG A 264 -13.66 -17.00 -20.60
C ARG A 264 -13.52 -17.87 -21.84
N VAL A 265 -14.62 -18.21 -22.50
CA VAL A 265 -14.61 -19.23 -23.56
C VAL A 265 -14.21 -18.68 -24.92
N GLN A 266 -14.35 -17.36 -25.16
CA GLN A 266 -13.84 -16.70 -26.36
C GLN A 266 -12.51 -16.01 -26.07
N LEU A 267 -12.51 -14.93 -25.31
CA LEU A 267 -11.36 -14.02 -25.27
C LEU A 267 -10.18 -14.56 -24.48
N LEU A 268 -10.40 -15.10 -23.28
CA LEU A 268 -9.34 -15.74 -22.51
C LEU A 268 -8.81 -16.99 -23.23
N ARG A 269 -9.69 -17.71 -23.92
CA ARG A 269 -9.30 -18.84 -24.76
C ARG A 269 -8.39 -18.39 -25.91
N ASP A 270 -8.83 -17.39 -26.68
CA ASP A 270 -8.26 -17.12 -28.00
C ASP A 270 -7.10 -16.12 -27.94
N ILE A 271 -7.16 -15.12 -27.04
CA ILE A 271 -6.06 -14.15 -26.81
C ILE A 271 -5.06 -14.69 -25.78
N GLY A 272 -5.53 -15.50 -24.81
CA GLY A 272 -4.66 -16.25 -23.91
C GLY A 272 -3.92 -15.49 -22.79
N PRO A 273 -4.35 -14.33 -22.26
CA PRO A 273 -3.70 -13.71 -21.10
C PRO A 273 -4.10 -14.43 -19.80
N ALA A 274 -3.78 -15.71 -19.69
CA ALA A 274 -4.13 -16.55 -18.55
C ALA A 274 -3.26 -16.27 -17.33
N LEU A 275 -3.87 -16.23 -16.15
CA LEU A 275 -3.15 -16.14 -14.88
C LEU A 275 -2.39 -17.45 -14.59
N SER A 276 -1.22 -17.37 -13.94
CA SER A 276 -0.51 -18.58 -13.50
C SER A 276 -1.09 -19.12 -12.17
N PRO A 277 -1.12 -20.44 -11.94
CA PRO A 277 -1.57 -21.01 -10.67
C PRO A 277 -0.74 -20.54 -9.48
N GLN A 278 0.57 -20.34 -9.68
CA GLN A 278 1.46 -19.78 -8.65
C GLN A 278 1.05 -18.36 -8.26
N ASN A 279 0.75 -17.48 -9.23
CA ASN A 279 0.32 -16.12 -8.93
C ASN A 279 -1.06 -16.16 -8.24
N ALA A 280 -2.01 -16.97 -8.72
CA ALA A 280 -3.31 -17.13 -8.06
C ALA A 280 -3.18 -17.55 -6.58
N PHE A 281 -2.27 -18.48 -6.28
CA PHE A 281 -1.96 -18.85 -4.90
C PHE A 281 -1.43 -17.68 -4.07
N LEU A 282 -0.47 -16.90 -4.60
CA LEU A 282 0.06 -15.71 -3.92
C LEU A 282 -1.03 -14.65 -3.66
N LEU A 283 -1.95 -14.46 -4.61
CA LEU A 283 -3.08 -13.54 -4.45
C LEU A 283 -4.07 -14.02 -3.39
N LEU A 284 -4.32 -15.33 -3.29
CA LEU A 284 -5.12 -15.90 -2.21
C LEU A 284 -4.49 -15.58 -0.84
N GLN A 285 -3.18 -15.72 -0.69
CA GLN A 285 -2.47 -15.33 0.54
C GLN A 285 -2.57 -13.82 0.82
N GLY A 286 -2.53 -12.99 -0.22
CA GLY A 286 -2.81 -11.56 -0.12
C GLY A 286 -4.22 -11.29 0.40
N LEU A 287 -5.26 -11.90 -0.18
CA LEU A 287 -6.65 -11.72 0.22
C LEU A 287 -6.91 -12.06 1.69
N GLU A 288 -6.30 -13.11 2.22
CA GLU A 288 -6.49 -13.53 3.62
C GLU A 288 -6.16 -12.41 4.63
N THR A 289 -5.26 -11.49 4.28
CA THR A 289 -4.85 -10.36 5.14
C THR A 289 -5.35 -9.00 4.64
N LEU A 290 -6.17 -8.95 3.58
CA LEU A 290 -6.60 -7.69 2.96
C LEU A 290 -7.27 -6.76 3.97
N HIS A 291 -8.19 -7.29 4.80
CA HIS A 291 -8.89 -6.52 5.82
C HIS A 291 -7.96 -5.85 6.84
N LEU A 292 -6.92 -6.56 7.30
CA LEU A 292 -5.93 -6.02 8.23
C LEU A 292 -5.04 -4.96 7.58
N ARG A 293 -4.62 -5.22 6.34
CA ARG A 293 -3.69 -4.35 5.60
C ARG A 293 -4.39 -3.07 5.17
N VAL A 294 -5.58 -3.15 4.57
CA VAL A 294 -6.32 -1.98 4.08
C VAL A 294 -6.64 -1.02 5.23
N GLU A 295 -7.07 -1.53 6.39
CA GLU A 295 -7.31 -0.66 7.56
C GLU A 295 -6.04 0.07 7.99
N ARG A 296 -4.90 -0.63 8.09
CA ARG A 296 -3.62 0.00 8.44
C ARG A 296 -3.15 1.00 7.37
N HIS A 297 -3.28 0.68 6.10
CA HIS A 297 -2.95 1.59 5.00
C HIS A 297 -3.75 2.90 5.11
N ASN A 298 -5.07 2.81 5.34
CA ASN A 298 -5.94 3.98 5.50
C ASN A 298 -5.60 4.81 6.75
N GLN A 299 -5.39 4.15 7.90
CA GLN A 299 -4.98 4.82 9.14
C GLN A 299 -3.65 5.58 8.97
N ASN A 300 -2.66 4.93 8.34
CA ASN A 300 -1.38 5.56 8.06
C ASN A 300 -1.54 6.74 7.08
N ALA A 301 -2.39 6.60 6.05
CA ALA A 301 -2.61 7.65 5.07
C ALA A 301 -3.28 8.89 5.69
N GLU A 302 -4.23 8.71 6.60
CA GLU A 302 -4.83 9.83 7.32
C GLU A 302 -3.79 10.58 8.15
N VAL A 303 -2.89 9.89 8.85
CA VAL A 303 -1.80 10.52 9.61
C VAL A 303 -0.88 11.33 8.68
N VAL A 304 -0.46 10.74 7.56
CA VAL A 304 0.44 11.39 6.60
C VAL A 304 -0.22 12.59 5.91
N ALA A 305 -1.49 12.47 5.50
CA ALA A 305 -2.22 13.55 4.85
C ALA A 305 -2.37 14.77 5.78
N ASN A 306 -2.77 14.54 7.04
CA ASN A 306 -2.92 15.61 8.03
C ASN A 306 -1.58 16.30 8.35
N TYR A 307 -0.49 15.53 8.39
CA TYR A 307 0.86 16.11 8.57
C TYR A 307 1.23 17.01 7.39
N LEU A 308 1.06 16.53 6.15
CA LEU A 308 1.39 17.30 4.95
C LEU A 308 0.51 18.55 4.79
N GLU A 309 -0.77 18.50 5.19
CA GLU A 309 -1.69 19.65 5.11
C GLU A 309 -1.20 20.84 5.95
N ASN A 310 -0.44 20.58 7.00
CA ASN A 310 0.11 21.59 7.91
C ASN A 310 1.60 21.89 7.67
N HIS A 311 2.23 21.28 6.66
CA HIS A 311 3.67 21.39 6.45
C HIS A 311 4.06 22.68 5.70
N PRO A 312 5.01 23.50 6.19
CA PRO A 312 5.34 24.80 5.60
C PRO A 312 5.93 24.70 4.19
N ALA A 313 6.55 23.57 3.82
CA ALA A 313 7.11 23.34 2.48
C ALA A 313 6.15 22.65 1.49
N VAL A 314 4.89 22.45 1.87
CA VAL A 314 3.85 21.85 1.02
C VAL A 314 2.87 22.93 0.57
N GLU A 315 2.53 22.96 -0.72
CA GLU A 315 1.63 23.96 -1.32
C GLU A 315 0.17 23.54 -1.23
N TRP A 316 -0.08 22.25 -1.43
CA TRP A 316 -1.41 21.65 -1.40
C TRP A 316 -1.29 20.15 -1.14
N VAL A 317 -2.36 19.57 -0.57
CA VAL A 317 -2.50 18.12 -0.37
C VAL A 317 -3.82 17.69 -0.97
N ASN A 318 -3.79 16.56 -1.67
CA ASN A 318 -4.91 15.94 -2.31
C ASN A 318 -5.07 14.51 -1.78
N TYR A 319 -6.11 14.32 -0.96
CA TYR A 319 -6.48 13.06 -0.33
C TYR A 319 -7.99 13.08 -0.04
N PRO A 320 -8.78 12.06 -0.46
CA PRO A 320 -10.24 12.09 -0.31
C PRO A 320 -10.75 12.20 1.14
N GLY A 321 -9.91 11.84 2.12
CA GLY A 321 -10.24 11.94 3.54
C GLY A 321 -10.14 13.36 4.12
N LEU A 322 -9.52 14.31 3.41
CA LEU A 322 -9.49 15.71 3.85
C LEU A 322 -10.82 16.39 3.55
N LYS A 323 -11.33 17.17 4.52
CA LYS A 323 -12.63 17.87 4.39
C LYS A 323 -12.67 18.86 3.22
N GLY A 324 -11.52 19.40 2.82
CA GLY A 324 -11.40 20.32 1.69
C GLY A 324 -11.38 19.63 0.33
N HIS A 325 -11.32 18.29 0.28
CA HIS A 325 -11.25 17.55 -0.98
C HIS A 325 -12.61 17.61 -1.72
N PRO A 326 -12.63 17.88 -3.04
CA PRO A 326 -13.88 18.01 -3.81
C PRO A 326 -14.81 16.80 -3.69
N SER A 327 -14.24 15.59 -3.65
CA SER A 327 -15.00 14.35 -3.51
C SER A 327 -15.18 13.85 -2.07
N HIS A 328 -14.93 14.66 -1.03
CA HIS A 328 -14.99 14.17 0.37
C HIS A 328 -16.35 13.53 0.72
N GLU A 329 -17.45 14.17 0.32
CA GLU A 329 -18.81 13.66 0.55
C GLU A 329 -19.07 12.34 -0.21
N LEU A 330 -18.66 12.25 -1.49
CA LEU A 330 -18.77 11.02 -2.27
C LEU A 330 -17.88 9.90 -1.69
N ALA A 331 -16.69 10.26 -1.22
CA ALA A 331 -15.79 9.33 -0.57
C ALA A 331 -16.42 8.75 0.71
N GLY A 332 -17.08 9.59 1.53
CA GLY A 332 -17.84 9.13 2.70
C GLY A 332 -19.04 8.24 2.36
N LYS A 333 -19.68 8.46 1.20
CA LYS A 333 -20.76 7.61 0.69
C LYS A 333 -20.25 6.25 0.23
N TYR A 334 -19.22 6.22 -0.62
CA TYR A 334 -18.81 5.02 -1.34
C TYR A 334 -17.70 4.23 -0.67
N LEU A 335 -16.71 4.88 -0.06
CA LEU A 335 -15.52 4.23 0.48
C LEU A 335 -15.74 3.86 1.95
N GLN A 336 -16.20 2.63 2.15
CA GLN A 336 -16.34 2.05 3.47
C GLN A 336 -14.94 1.64 3.97
N LYS A 337 -14.64 1.74 5.27
CA LYS A 337 -13.34 1.36 5.87
C LYS A 337 -12.15 2.29 5.59
N GLY A 338 -12.39 3.48 5.04
CA GLY A 338 -11.37 4.54 4.90
C GLY A 338 -11.38 5.18 3.51
N TYR A 339 -10.55 6.20 3.31
CA TYR A 339 -10.57 7.07 2.13
C TYR A 339 -9.51 6.74 1.06
N GLY A 340 -8.95 5.53 1.12
CA GLY A 340 -7.84 5.09 0.29
C GLY A 340 -6.48 5.33 0.94
N SER A 341 -5.42 4.96 0.23
CA SER A 341 -4.04 5.04 0.73
C SER A 341 -3.06 5.67 -0.26
N ILE A 342 -3.60 6.45 -1.19
CA ILE A 342 -2.83 7.27 -2.11
C ILE A 342 -3.01 8.72 -1.71
N ILE A 343 -1.89 9.45 -1.66
CA ILE A 343 -1.86 10.89 -1.42
C ILE A 343 -1.07 11.51 -2.55
N THR A 344 -1.55 12.64 -3.07
CA THR A 344 -0.72 13.52 -3.89
C THR A 344 -0.55 14.85 -3.18
N PHE A 345 0.62 15.46 -3.31
CA PHE A 345 0.88 16.78 -2.73
C PHE A 345 1.83 17.57 -3.63
N GLY A 346 1.75 18.90 -3.53
CA GLY A 346 2.67 19.79 -4.23
C GLY A 346 3.80 20.25 -3.32
N ILE A 347 5.05 19.99 -3.72
CA ILE A 347 6.23 20.48 -2.98
C ILE A 347 6.64 21.88 -3.43
N LYS A 348 6.91 22.79 -2.48
CA LYS A 348 7.46 24.11 -2.81
C LYS A 348 8.80 23.99 -3.51
N GLY A 349 8.95 24.74 -4.60
CA GLY A 349 10.15 24.70 -5.45
C GLY A 349 10.03 23.83 -6.70
N GLY A 350 8.85 23.23 -6.95
CA GLY A 350 8.52 22.57 -8.22
C GLY A 350 9.42 21.38 -8.53
N ARG A 351 9.72 21.19 -9.82
CA ARG A 351 10.40 19.99 -10.34
C ARG A 351 11.73 19.70 -9.66
N ASP A 352 12.54 20.73 -9.40
CA ASP A 352 13.87 20.56 -8.83
C ASP A 352 13.80 20.12 -7.37
N ALA A 353 12.91 20.72 -6.58
CA ALA A 353 12.64 20.28 -5.21
C ALA A 353 12.05 18.87 -5.19
N GLY A 354 11.11 18.56 -6.08
CA GLY A 354 10.56 17.21 -6.24
C GLY A 354 11.64 16.17 -6.53
N ARG A 355 12.61 16.48 -7.40
CA ARG A 355 13.77 15.59 -7.65
C ARG A 355 14.63 15.43 -6.41
N GLN A 356 14.98 16.53 -5.74
CA GLN A 356 15.81 16.49 -4.53
C GLN A 356 15.14 15.70 -3.41
N LEU A 357 13.81 15.79 -3.25
CA LEU A 357 13.05 15.00 -2.31
C LEU A 357 13.26 13.50 -2.57
N ILE A 358 13.06 13.07 -3.82
CA ILE A 358 13.24 11.66 -4.22
C ILE A 358 14.69 11.20 -4.02
N ASP A 359 15.67 12.04 -4.31
CA ASP A 359 17.09 11.71 -4.16
C ASP A 359 17.53 11.59 -2.68
N ASN A 360 16.74 12.10 -1.72
CA ASN A 360 17.11 12.18 -0.30
C ASN A 360 16.29 11.29 0.65
N ILE A 361 15.26 10.58 0.18
CA ILE A 361 14.57 9.59 1.02
C ILE A 361 15.49 8.42 1.37
N THR A 362 15.23 7.76 2.51
CA THR A 362 16.03 6.61 2.97
C THR A 362 15.18 5.38 3.30
N LEU A 363 13.89 5.58 3.55
CA LEU A 363 12.91 4.54 3.84
C LEU A 363 11.92 4.34 2.68
N TRP A 364 11.44 5.44 2.08
CA TRP A 364 10.49 5.37 0.96
C TRP A 364 11.15 4.76 -0.28
N SER A 365 10.44 3.89 -0.99
CA SER A 365 10.94 3.32 -2.25
C SER A 365 10.53 4.18 -3.44
N HIS A 366 11.50 4.70 -4.21
CA HIS A 366 11.23 5.37 -5.48
C HIS A 366 10.87 4.36 -6.58
N VAL A 367 9.58 4.19 -6.86
CA VAL A 367 9.10 3.21 -7.84
C VAL A 367 7.74 3.57 -8.44
N ALA A 368 7.52 3.20 -9.69
CA ALA A 368 6.23 3.36 -10.37
C ALA A 368 5.24 2.21 -10.03
N ASN A 369 4.98 1.99 -8.73
CA ASN A 369 3.99 1.03 -8.23
C ASN A 369 3.12 1.68 -7.13
N VAL A 370 2.02 1.01 -6.74
CA VAL A 370 1.13 1.40 -5.63
C VAL A 370 0.61 0.15 -4.91
N GLY A 371 0.11 0.28 -3.69
CA GLY A 371 -0.58 -0.78 -2.94
C GLY A 371 0.29 -1.96 -2.49
N ASP A 372 1.61 -1.73 -2.31
CA ASP A 372 2.51 -2.66 -1.62
C ASP A 372 2.46 -2.39 -0.10
N ALA A 373 2.86 -3.36 0.70
CA ALA A 373 3.07 -3.23 2.13
C ALA A 373 4.15 -2.19 2.49
N LYS A 374 5.06 -1.87 1.56
CA LYS A 374 6.09 -0.85 1.74
C LYS A 374 5.61 0.47 1.18
N SER A 375 5.97 1.56 1.84
CA SER A 375 5.69 2.92 1.42
C SER A 375 6.47 3.28 0.15
N LEU A 376 5.75 3.71 -0.88
CA LEU A 376 6.31 4.02 -2.20
C LEU A 376 6.10 5.50 -2.52
N ILE A 377 7.09 6.11 -3.17
CA ILE A 377 7.06 7.51 -3.56
C ILE A 377 7.45 7.65 -5.03
N ILE A 378 6.84 8.60 -5.72
CA ILE A 378 7.29 8.99 -7.06
C ILE A 378 7.00 10.46 -7.31
N HIS A 379 7.93 11.12 -8.01
CA HIS A 379 7.73 12.44 -8.58
C HIS A 379 7.54 12.30 -10.10
N PRO A 380 6.29 12.34 -10.63
CA PRO A 380 6.02 11.99 -12.01
C PRO A 380 6.67 12.91 -13.04
N ALA A 381 6.73 14.23 -12.77
CA ALA A 381 7.29 15.22 -13.70
C ALA A 381 8.79 14.99 -13.99
N SER A 382 9.57 14.47 -13.03
CA SER A 382 10.97 14.10 -13.25
C SER A 382 11.18 12.62 -13.58
N THR A 383 10.11 11.82 -13.65
CA THR A 383 10.20 10.37 -13.87
C THR A 383 9.33 9.95 -15.06
N THR A 384 8.07 9.58 -14.81
CA THR A 384 7.19 8.94 -15.80
C THR A 384 6.72 9.90 -16.89
N HIS A 385 6.71 11.20 -16.63
CA HIS A 385 6.24 12.25 -17.53
C HIS A 385 7.34 13.24 -17.93
N GLN A 386 8.62 12.88 -17.72
CA GLN A 386 9.78 13.74 -18.03
C GLN A 386 9.80 14.26 -19.47
N GLN A 387 9.23 13.50 -20.42
CA GLN A 387 9.22 13.85 -21.84
C GLN A 387 8.16 14.89 -22.21
N LEU A 388 7.23 15.22 -21.29
CA LEU A 388 6.16 16.19 -21.54
C LEU A 388 6.64 17.63 -21.31
N SER A 389 6.08 18.55 -22.07
CA SER A 389 6.21 19.98 -21.81
C SER A 389 5.42 20.38 -20.57
N GLU A 390 5.70 21.55 -19.97
CA GLU A 390 4.95 22.06 -18.81
C GLU A 390 3.44 22.21 -19.11
N GLU A 391 3.10 22.61 -20.34
CA GLU A 391 1.71 22.76 -20.78
C GLU A 391 1.01 21.39 -20.88
N ASP A 392 1.71 20.38 -21.41
CA ASP A 392 1.18 19.03 -21.53
C ASP A 392 1.05 18.33 -20.17
N LEU A 393 1.98 18.63 -19.25
CA LEU A 393 1.93 18.20 -17.86
C LEU A 393 0.67 18.72 -17.16
N LYS A 394 0.38 20.03 -17.26
CA LYS A 394 -0.86 20.61 -16.71
C LYS A 394 -2.11 19.97 -17.31
N LYS A 395 -2.13 19.73 -18.62
CA LYS A 395 -3.26 19.04 -19.29
C LYS A 395 -3.45 17.60 -18.82
N SER A 396 -2.37 16.93 -18.41
CA SER A 396 -2.43 15.56 -17.86
C SER A 396 -2.79 15.49 -16.37
N GLY A 397 -3.00 16.64 -15.69
CA GLY A 397 -3.22 16.67 -14.25
C GLY A 397 -1.97 16.36 -13.42
N VAL A 398 -0.78 16.42 -14.03
CA VAL A 398 0.51 16.17 -13.40
C VAL A 398 1.30 17.46 -13.39
N THR A 399 1.22 18.23 -12.32
CA THR A 399 1.96 19.49 -12.20
C THR A 399 3.44 19.26 -11.86
N GLU A 400 4.27 20.29 -12.04
CA GLU A 400 5.72 20.23 -11.87
C GLU A 400 6.16 19.89 -10.44
N GLU A 401 5.33 20.22 -9.47
CA GLU A 401 5.54 20.00 -8.04
C GLU A 401 4.92 18.71 -7.50
N LEU A 402 4.14 17.98 -8.32
CA LEU A 402 3.34 16.87 -7.84
C LEU A 402 4.21 15.69 -7.41
N VAL A 403 4.05 15.28 -6.15
CA VAL A 403 4.61 14.04 -5.59
C VAL A 403 3.46 13.12 -5.24
N ARG A 404 3.56 11.85 -5.63
CA ARG A 404 2.58 10.80 -5.28
C ARG A 404 3.17 9.84 -4.27
N LEU A 405 2.41 9.62 -3.20
CA LEU A 405 2.69 8.65 -2.15
C LEU A 405 1.70 7.49 -2.25
N SER A 406 2.22 6.27 -2.19
CA SER A 406 1.46 5.06 -1.86
C SER A 406 1.85 4.65 -0.46
N ILE A 407 0.93 4.80 0.49
CA ILE A 407 1.22 4.63 1.90
C ILE A 407 1.28 3.15 2.26
N GLY A 408 2.35 2.71 2.91
CA GLY A 408 2.60 1.34 3.33
C GLY A 408 2.08 1.01 4.74
N LEU A 409 2.65 -0.04 5.33
CA LEU A 409 2.28 -0.60 6.64
C LEU A 409 3.28 -0.28 7.75
N GLU A 410 4.32 0.50 7.45
CA GLU A 410 5.32 0.94 8.41
C GLU A 410 4.70 1.78 9.55
N SER A 411 5.52 2.06 10.56
CA SER A 411 5.18 3.09 11.56
C SER A 411 5.03 4.46 10.86
N PRO A 412 3.91 5.17 11.06
CA PRO A 412 3.76 6.54 10.57
C PRO A 412 4.87 7.47 11.07
N LYS A 413 5.38 7.24 12.28
CA LYS A 413 6.47 8.04 12.84
C LYS A 413 7.73 7.96 11.97
N ASP A 414 8.09 6.77 11.51
CA ASP A 414 9.32 6.55 10.75
C ASP A 414 9.18 7.07 9.32
N THR A 415 8.02 6.84 8.70
CA THR A 415 7.72 7.34 7.35
C THR A 415 7.62 8.85 7.30
N LEU A 416 7.03 9.49 8.32
CA LEU A 416 7.00 10.94 8.46
C LEU A 416 8.39 11.52 8.71
N ALA A 417 9.20 10.93 9.60
CA ALA A 417 10.55 11.43 9.87
C ALA A 417 11.44 11.38 8.61
N ASP A 418 11.37 10.30 7.82
CA ASP A 418 12.11 10.23 6.55
C ASP A 418 11.58 11.20 5.49
N LEU A 419 10.26 11.44 5.48
CA LEU A 419 9.66 12.41 4.56
C LEU A 419 10.01 13.86 4.94
N ASP A 420 9.93 14.22 6.22
CA ASP A 420 10.29 15.54 6.76
C ASP A 420 11.75 15.90 6.43
N GLN A 421 12.69 14.99 6.73
CA GLN A 421 14.11 15.26 6.46
C GLN A 421 14.40 15.43 4.97
N ALA A 422 13.73 14.65 4.12
CA ALA A 422 13.92 14.73 2.69
C ALA A 422 13.29 16.01 2.11
N ILE A 423 12.13 16.44 2.62
CA ILE A 423 11.50 17.73 2.27
C ILE A 423 12.38 18.90 2.72
N ALA A 424 12.90 18.88 3.96
CA ALA A 424 13.77 19.93 4.49
C ALA A 424 15.02 20.09 3.62
N LYS A 425 15.69 18.99 3.25
CA LYS A 425 16.85 19.02 2.33
C LYS A 425 16.49 19.53 0.94
N ALA A 426 15.32 19.14 0.41
CA ALA A 426 14.88 19.52 -0.92
C ALA A 426 14.51 21.00 -1.05
N THR A 427 13.99 21.59 0.03
CA THR A 427 13.41 22.95 0.03
C THR A 427 14.27 23.97 0.75
N GLY A 428 15.22 23.54 1.59
CA GLY A 428 16.00 24.39 2.47
C GLY A 428 15.24 24.88 3.72
N GLU A 429 14.01 24.40 3.93
CA GLU A 429 13.25 24.65 5.16
C GLU A 429 13.83 23.87 6.35
N ALA A 430 13.52 24.32 7.57
CA ALA A 430 13.87 23.59 8.78
C ALA A 430 13.07 22.28 8.90
N LEU A 431 13.62 21.30 9.63
CA LEU A 431 12.87 20.11 10.02
C LEU A 431 11.64 20.53 10.84
N THR A 432 10.53 19.85 10.61
CA THR A 432 9.32 20.04 11.43
C THR A 432 9.19 18.97 12.50
N ILE A 433 9.90 17.84 12.34
CA ILE A 433 9.96 16.74 13.29
C ILE A 433 11.37 16.71 13.89
N GLU A 434 11.50 17.33 15.06
CA GLU A 434 12.74 17.31 15.82
C GLU A 434 12.80 16.10 16.76
N PRO A 435 13.98 15.49 16.97
CA PRO A 435 14.15 14.43 17.96
C PRO A 435 13.78 14.91 19.36
N THR A 436 12.97 14.12 20.07
CA THR A 436 12.61 14.38 21.46
C THR A 436 13.60 13.73 22.43
N GLU A 437 13.57 14.15 23.69
CA GLU A 437 14.32 13.47 24.76
C GLU A 437 13.96 11.98 24.87
N GLU A 438 12.67 11.63 24.71
CA GLU A 438 12.23 10.22 24.71
C GLU A 438 12.82 9.44 23.54
N ASP A 439 13.03 10.07 22.38
CA ASP A 439 13.66 9.42 21.23
C ASP A 439 15.12 9.08 21.52
N ALA A 440 15.86 9.98 22.17
CA ALA A 440 17.22 9.71 22.60
C ALA A 440 17.27 8.60 23.66
N ILE A 441 16.35 8.60 24.61
CA ILE A 441 16.20 7.54 25.64
C ILE A 441 15.96 6.18 24.97
N GLN A 442 15.00 6.10 24.04
CA GLN A 442 14.69 4.88 23.29
C GLN A 442 15.86 4.43 22.42
N TRP A 443 16.46 5.37 21.67
CA TRP A 443 17.61 5.11 20.82
C TRP A 443 18.75 4.50 21.62
N LEU A 444 19.08 5.02 22.80
CA LEU A 444 20.15 4.48 23.63
C LEU A 444 19.75 3.13 24.26
N LEU A 445 18.62 3.07 24.95
CA LEU A 445 18.34 2.03 25.96
C LEU A 445 17.46 0.85 25.48
N ALA A 446 16.77 0.97 24.34
CA ALA A 446 15.89 -0.09 23.82
C ALA A 446 16.67 -1.34 23.37
N SER A 447 17.90 -1.17 22.88
CA SER A 447 18.79 -2.27 22.52
C SER A 447 20.24 -1.91 22.85
N PRO A 448 21.01 -2.82 23.47
CA PRO A 448 22.45 -2.64 23.66
C PRO A 448 23.25 -2.71 22.35
N PHE A 449 22.59 -2.95 21.22
CA PHE A 449 23.22 -3.03 19.91
C PHE A 449 22.72 -1.93 18.99
N ASP A 450 23.68 -1.31 18.31
CA ASP A 450 23.47 -0.50 17.13
C ASP A 450 23.53 -1.39 15.88
N ARG A 451 22.60 -1.16 14.95
CA ARG A 451 22.45 -1.91 13.69
C ARG A 451 22.41 -0.98 12.48
N THR A 452 22.67 0.31 12.69
CA THR A 452 22.74 1.28 11.60
C THR A 452 23.90 0.88 10.70
N ASN A 453 23.65 0.75 9.39
CA ASN A 453 24.59 0.30 8.34
C ASN A 453 24.82 -1.22 8.18
N GLY A 454 24.01 -2.07 8.80
CA GLY A 454 24.05 -3.53 8.56
C GLY A 454 25.12 -4.29 9.35
N ASP A 455 26.03 -3.58 10.01
CA ASP A 455 26.93 -4.13 11.03
C ASP A 455 26.27 -4.11 12.41
N ILE A 456 26.71 -5.00 13.30
CA ILE A 456 26.24 -5.04 14.70
C ILE A 456 27.38 -4.56 15.60
N ARG A 457 27.14 -3.43 16.29
CA ARG A 457 28.07 -2.89 17.29
C ARG A 457 27.39 -2.78 18.65
N GLN A 458 28.10 -3.15 19.72
CA GLN A 458 27.62 -2.93 21.09
C GLN A 458 27.70 -1.43 21.42
N LYS A 459 26.61 -0.87 21.96
CA LYS A 459 26.58 0.53 22.37
C LYS A 459 27.41 0.74 23.62
N THR A 460 28.22 1.79 23.59
CA THR A 460 29.16 2.16 24.64
C THR A 460 28.64 3.34 25.45
N ILE A 461 28.55 3.15 26.77
CA ILE A 461 28.21 4.19 27.73
C ILE A 461 29.45 4.46 28.57
N ALA A 462 30.04 5.64 28.40
CA ALA A 462 31.15 6.10 29.23
C ALA A 462 30.60 6.64 30.55
N VAL A 463 31.12 6.20 31.69
CA VAL A 463 30.52 6.48 33.01
C VAL A 463 31.53 7.13 33.94
N PHE A 464 31.19 8.31 34.46
CA PHE A 464 31.95 9.00 35.51
C PHE A 464 31.38 8.66 36.91
N GLY A 465 32.22 8.68 37.94
CA GLY A 465 31.79 8.55 39.34
C GLY A 465 31.46 7.13 39.80
N LEU A 466 32.15 6.10 39.30
CA LEU A 466 31.97 4.70 39.71
C LEU A 466 32.88 4.27 40.89
N ASP A 467 33.36 5.21 41.69
CA ASP A 467 34.38 4.95 42.72
C ASP A 467 33.84 4.22 43.97
N ASN A 468 32.53 4.28 44.22
CA ASN A 468 31.89 3.66 45.39
C ASN A 468 30.97 2.49 44.99
N THR A 469 31.35 1.27 45.34
CA THR A 469 30.59 0.05 45.01
C THR A 469 29.26 -0.09 45.76
N ASP A 470 29.10 0.61 46.88
CA ASP A 470 27.88 0.56 47.70
C ASP A 470 26.82 1.58 47.26
N ASP A 471 27.15 2.45 46.29
CA ASP A 471 26.23 3.45 45.76
C ASP A 471 25.14 2.81 44.88
N ALA A 472 23.91 3.30 45.01
CA ALA A 472 22.80 2.96 44.14
C ALA A 472 23.13 3.25 42.66
N PHE A 473 23.88 4.32 42.37
CA PHE A 473 24.32 4.62 41.00
C PHE A 473 25.23 3.51 40.44
N TYR A 474 26.23 3.07 41.22
CA TYR A 474 27.09 1.94 40.84
C TYR A 474 26.27 0.66 40.58
N GLN A 475 25.29 0.36 41.44
CA GLN A 475 24.44 -0.81 41.28
C GLN A 475 23.56 -0.71 40.02
N ASN A 476 23.02 0.47 39.71
CA ASN A 476 22.23 0.71 38.48
C ASN A 476 23.08 0.52 37.21
N VAL A 477 24.29 1.07 37.19
CA VAL A 477 25.22 0.92 36.07
C VAL A 477 25.64 -0.54 35.88
N LYS A 478 25.88 -1.27 36.97
CA LYS A 478 26.11 -2.72 36.94
C LYS A 478 24.94 -3.48 36.30
N GLN A 479 23.70 -3.04 36.51
CA GLN A 479 22.55 -3.66 35.84
C GLN A 479 22.50 -3.30 34.35
N LEU A 480 22.86 -2.07 33.95
CA LEU A 480 23.01 -1.73 32.53
C LEU A 480 24.07 -2.61 31.85
N GLN A 481 25.21 -2.87 32.49
CA GLN A 481 26.20 -3.81 31.96
C GLN A 481 25.60 -5.23 31.78
N LYS A 482 24.80 -5.71 32.74
CA LYS A 482 24.10 -7.00 32.63
C LYS A 482 23.05 -7.04 31.53
N LEU A 483 22.45 -5.89 31.19
CA LEU A 483 21.57 -5.75 30.03
C LEU A 483 22.35 -5.78 28.69
N GLY A 484 23.67 -5.83 28.74
CA GLY A 484 24.54 -6.00 27.59
C GLY A 484 25.12 -4.70 27.04
N PHE A 485 25.01 -3.57 27.74
CA PHE A 485 25.70 -2.34 27.33
C PHE A 485 27.21 -2.44 27.62
N ASN A 486 28.03 -1.87 26.74
CA ASN A 486 29.47 -1.75 26.99
C ASN A 486 29.70 -0.55 27.93
N ILE A 487 29.99 -0.83 29.20
CA ILE A 487 30.22 0.21 30.22
C ILE A 487 31.71 0.53 30.27
N VAL A 488 32.08 1.78 30.04
CA VAL A 488 33.48 2.23 30.08
C VAL A 488 33.65 3.23 31.23
N PRO A 489 34.24 2.81 32.37
CA PRO A 489 34.47 3.71 33.50
C PRO A 489 35.54 4.76 33.17
N ILE A 490 35.23 6.03 33.43
CA ILE A 490 36.17 7.14 33.26
C ILE A 490 36.64 7.62 34.64
N THR A 491 37.89 7.32 34.97
CA THR A 491 38.52 7.64 36.26
C THR A 491 40.04 7.65 36.11
N SER A 492 40.75 8.43 36.94
CA SER A 492 42.21 8.44 37.00
C SER A 492 42.82 7.21 37.69
N SER A 493 41.98 6.29 38.19
CA SER A 493 42.41 5.05 38.83
C SER A 493 42.77 3.99 37.79
N GLU A 494 43.94 3.36 37.93
CA GLU A 494 44.39 2.22 37.09
C GLU A 494 43.70 0.89 37.45
N LYS A 495 42.72 0.88 38.35
CA LYS A 495 41.99 -0.32 38.77
C LYS A 495 40.84 -0.61 37.81
N GLU A 496 40.68 -1.87 37.41
CA GLU A 496 39.46 -2.33 36.73
C GLU A 496 38.21 -2.07 37.58
N ILE A 497 37.16 -1.55 36.94
CA ILE A 497 35.85 -1.30 37.54
C ILE A 497 34.81 -2.07 36.73
N LEU A 498 33.93 -2.83 37.39
CA LEU A 498 32.95 -3.71 36.73
C LEU A 498 33.58 -4.70 35.73
N ASN A 499 34.82 -5.14 35.97
CA ASN A 499 35.62 -5.98 35.07
C ASN A 499 35.91 -5.34 33.71
N ASN A 500 35.89 -4.01 33.63
CA ASN A 500 36.26 -3.24 32.43
C ASN A 500 37.51 -2.40 32.72
N GLU A 501 38.31 -2.19 31.67
CA GLU A 501 39.43 -1.25 31.67
C GLU A 501 38.93 0.18 31.92
N THR A 502 39.71 0.95 32.68
CA THR A 502 39.40 2.35 33.02
C THR A 502 40.22 3.30 32.18
N PHE A 503 39.63 4.45 31.87
CA PHE A 503 40.29 5.49 31.08
C PHE A 503 40.27 6.81 31.84
N ASP A 504 41.34 7.59 31.72
CA ASP A 504 41.49 8.90 32.34
C ASP A 504 40.57 9.97 31.71
N GLN A 505 40.22 9.79 30.44
CA GLN A 505 39.45 10.75 29.64
C GLN A 505 38.73 10.06 28.48
N LEU A 506 37.75 10.73 27.85
CA LEU A 506 36.96 10.12 26.77
C LEU A 506 37.79 9.91 25.49
N SER A 507 38.79 10.75 25.24
CA SER A 507 39.63 10.65 24.03
C SER A 507 40.48 9.37 23.98
N SER A 508 40.87 8.82 25.14
CA SER A 508 41.69 7.61 25.25
C SER A 508 40.89 6.30 25.06
N VAL A 509 39.55 6.36 25.08
CA VAL A 509 38.69 5.20 24.82
C VAL A 509 38.84 4.72 23.36
N PRO A 510 39.21 3.45 23.07
CA PRO A 510 39.54 3.00 21.72
C PRO A 510 38.31 2.76 20.83
N VAL A 511 37.11 2.78 21.40
CA VAL A 511 35.83 2.56 20.72
C VAL A 511 35.01 3.85 20.63
N SER A 512 34.00 3.86 19.77
CA SER A 512 33.01 4.94 19.75
C SER A 512 32.19 4.97 21.04
N ILE A 513 31.76 6.16 21.44
CA ILE A 513 31.00 6.41 22.66
C ILE A 513 29.61 6.91 22.24
N ASP A 514 28.55 6.22 22.65
CA ASP A 514 27.18 6.59 22.30
C ASP A 514 26.60 7.60 23.30
N ALA A 515 26.94 7.42 24.57
CA ALA A 515 26.48 8.27 25.66
C ALA A 515 27.53 8.42 26.76
N VAL A 516 27.50 9.56 27.43
CA VAL A 516 28.16 9.78 28.73
C VAL A 516 27.10 9.73 29.82
N LEU A 517 27.37 9.00 30.89
CA LEU A 517 26.49 8.88 32.07
C LEU A 517 27.23 9.37 33.31
N THR A 518 26.59 10.24 34.07
CA THR A 518 27.06 10.73 35.38
C THR A 518 25.89 10.82 36.35
N ASN A 519 26.18 10.81 37.64
CA ASN A 519 25.17 11.03 38.68
C ASN A 519 25.15 12.50 39.11
N ASP A 520 25.97 12.83 40.11
CA ASP A 520 26.20 14.14 40.71
C ASP A 520 27.66 14.63 40.50
N HIS A 521 28.42 13.89 39.69
CA HIS A 521 29.83 14.16 39.47
C HIS A 521 30.00 15.34 38.50
N THR A 522 30.74 16.37 38.94
CA THR A 522 31.14 17.47 38.06
C THR A 522 32.00 16.93 36.93
N LEU A 523 31.60 17.20 35.70
CA LEU A 523 32.32 16.73 34.52
C LEU A 523 33.52 17.64 34.23
N PRO A 524 34.66 17.08 33.79
CA PRO A 524 35.78 17.90 33.32
C PRO A 524 35.35 18.86 32.19
N ALA A 525 35.90 20.07 32.15
CA ALA A 525 35.52 21.08 31.17
C ALA A 525 35.69 20.62 29.69
N GLN A 526 36.65 19.73 29.43
CA GLN A 526 36.93 19.19 28.09
C GLN A 526 35.99 18.06 27.68
N THR A 527 35.10 17.58 28.55
CA THR A 527 34.23 16.42 28.29
C THR A 527 33.38 16.62 27.06
N ILE A 528 32.80 17.81 26.86
CA ILE A 528 31.91 18.09 25.72
C ILE A 528 32.69 18.06 24.40
N GLU A 529 33.87 18.67 24.36
CA GLU A 529 34.75 18.65 23.19
C GLU A 529 35.16 17.21 22.84
N GLN A 530 35.58 16.43 23.84
CA GLN A 530 35.98 15.04 23.63
C GLN A 530 34.81 14.15 23.20
N LEU A 531 33.61 14.36 23.75
CA LEU A 531 32.41 13.63 23.37
C LEU A 531 32.01 13.95 21.93
N THR A 532 32.06 15.23 21.55
CA THR A 532 31.81 15.69 20.16
C THR A 532 32.79 15.05 19.18
N ASN A 533 34.09 15.02 19.51
CA ASN A 533 35.13 14.39 18.69
C ASN A 533 34.98 12.87 18.54
N LYS A 534 34.25 12.22 19.46
CA LYS A 534 33.91 10.79 19.41
C LYS A 534 32.53 10.52 18.80
N GLU A 535 31.88 11.56 18.25
CA GLU A 535 30.52 11.52 17.70
C GLU A 535 29.47 11.04 18.71
N GLY A 536 29.71 11.32 20.00
CA GLY A 536 28.78 10.97 21.06
C GLY A 536 27.53 11.83 21.03
N LYS A 537 26.38 11.19 21.27
CA LYS A 537 25.08 11.80 20.99
C LYS A 537 24.35 12.26 22.25
N ILE A 538 24.66 11.64 23.39
CA ILE A 538 23.90 11.82 24.63
C ILE A 538 24.84 12.13 25.79
N LEU A 539 24.45 13.14 26.57
CA LEU A 539 24.96 13.36 27.92
C LEU A 539 23.82 13.14 28.92
N TRP A 540 23.97 12.15 29.78
CA TRP A 540 22.97 11.72 30.75
C TRP A 540 23.45 12.03 32.18
N ALA A 541 22.75 12.90 32.90
CA ALA A 541 23.03 13.25 34.29
C ALA A 541 21.86 12.80 35.19
N GLU A 542 22.03 11.74 35.99
CA GLU A 542 20.93 11.22 36.82
C GLU A 542 20.50 12.21 37.94
N ASN A 543 21.39 13.12 38.36
CA ASN A 543 21.10 14.20 39.29
C ASN A 543 21.80 15.49 38.84
N ALA A 544 21.09 16.36 38.11
CA ALA A 544 21.68 17.62 37.66
C ALA A 544 21.77 18.61 38.84
N ALA A 545 22.97 19.10 39.14
CA ALA A 545 23.10 20.28 39.98
C ALA A 545 22.51 21.48 39.21
N ALA A 546 21.55 22.20 39.80
CA ALA A 546 20.97 23.39 39.20
C ALA A 546 22.08 24.43 38.93
N ALA A 547 22.40 24.68 37.65
CA ALA A 547 23.47 25.53 37.11
C ALA A 547 24.84 24.88 36.77
N ASP A 548 24.86 23.66 36.21
CA ASP A 548 26.08 23.14 35.57
C ASP A 548 26.23 23.67 34.13
N GLN A 549 27.18 24.61 33.93
CA GLN A 549 27.57 25.17 32.63
C GLN A 549 27.89 24.09 31.59
N THR A 550 28.30 22.90 32.02
CA THR A 550 28.64 21.77 31.15
C THR A 550 27.42 21.22 30.42
N LEU A 551 26.24 21.21 31.06
CA LEU A 551 24.99 20.78 30.44
C LEU A 551 24.53 21.77 29.37
N GLU A 552 24.64 23.07 29.65
CA GLU A 552 24.35 24.13 28.67
C GLU A 552 25.30 24.05 27.47
N ASN A 553 26.59 23.83 27.71
CA ASN A 553 27.60 23.67 26.65
C ASN A 553 27.34 22.42 25.79
N ALA A 554 26.85 21.33 26.40
CA ALA A 554 26.47 20.12 25.66
C ALA A 554 25.31 20.38 24.70
N GLN A 555 24.25 21.06 25.17
CA GLN A 555 23.12 21.45 24.33
C GLN A 555 23.55 22.37 23.18
N ALA A 556 24.42 23.36 23.47
CA ALA A 556 24.96 24.25 22.45
C ALA A 556 25.84 23.53 21.40
N ALA A 557 26.44 22.40 21.75
CA ALA A 557 27.22 21.55 20.85
C ALA A 557 26.36 20.54 20.07
N GLY A 558 25.03 20.55 20.23
CA GLY A 558 24.11 19.61 19.57
C GLY A 558 24.04 18.23 20.22
N ILE A 559 24.54 18.08 21.46
CA ILE A 559 24.46 16.85 22.23
C ILE A 559 23.14 16.84 23.01
N THR A 560 22.42 15.72 22.94
CA THR A 560 21.16 15.58 23.69
C THR A 560 21.47 15.44 25.18
N VAL A 561 20.91 16.32 26.00
CA VAL A 561 21.05 16.26 27.47
C VAL A 561 19.81 15.63 28.08
N ILE A 562 20.01 14.61 28.90
CA ILE A 562 18.97 13.95 29.69
C ILE A 562 19.32 14.15 31.16
N SER A 563 18.45 14.81 31.93
CA SER A 563 18.68 15.08 33.35
C SER A 563 17.61 14.45 34.26
N ASP A 564 17.98 14.21 35.52
CA ASP A 564 17.06 13.87 36.62
C ASP A 564 16.25 12.59 36.39
N LYS A 565 16.80 11.67 35.58
CA LYS A 565 16.24 10.37 35.25
C LYS A 565 17.29 9.31 35.47
N SER A 566 16.91 8.15 36.04
CA SER A 566 17.84 7.04 36.13
C SER A 566 17.84 6.22 34.84
N ALA A 567 19.01 6.07 34.22
CA ALA A 567 19.19 5.33 32.97
C ALA A 567 18.75 3.86 33.12
N TYR A 568 19.03 3.23 34.27
CA TYR A 568 18.57 1.87 34.51
C TYR A 568 17.06 1.77 34.67
N LYS A 569 16.42 2.69 35.39
CA LYS A 569 14.96 2.70 35.54
C LYS A 569 14.26 2.93 34.21
N GLU A 570 14.79 3.83 33.38
CA GLU A 570 14.28 4.05 32.02
C GLU A 570 14.45 2.80 31.15
N ALA A 571 15.60 2.13 31.22
CA ALA A 571 15.82 0.87 30.50
C ALA A 571 14.78 -0.21 30.90
N ILE A 572 14.39 -0.29 32.17
CA ILE A 572 13.33 -1.19 32.65
C ILE A 572 11.95 -0.71 32.16
N ARG A 573 11.62 0.58 32.29
CA ARG A 573 10.35 1.16 31.84
C ARG A 573 10.05 0.83 30.37
N ILE A 574 11.05 0.96 29.49
CA ILE A 574 10.92 0.64 28.06
C ILE A 574 10.53 -0.83 27.86
N ARG A 575 11.17 -1.74 28.62
CA ARG A 575 10.94 -3.18 28.53
C ARG A 575 9.58 -3.60 29.10
N GLU A 576 9.13 -2.96 30.19
CA GLU A 576 7.84 -3.23 30.81
C GLU A 576 6.66 -2.71 29.97
N ASN A 577 6.78 -1.52 29.37
CA ASN A 577 5.75 -0.96 28.50
C ASN A 577 5.56 -1.75 27.20
N GLY A 578 6.59 -2.47 26.72
CA GLY A 578 6.46 -3.41 25.62
C GLY A 578 5.55 -4.60 25.93
N ALA A 579 5.38 -4.96 27.21
CA ALA A 579 4.55 -6.09 27.65
C ALA A 579 3.08 -5.73 27.93
N GLN A 580 2.75 -4.46 28.16
CA GLN A 580 1.38 -4.04 28.51
C GLN A 580 0.47 -3.70 27.32
N LYS A 581 1.00 -3.54 26.10
CA LYS A 581 0.19 -3.20 24.90
C LYS A 581 -0.32 -4.38 24.07
N THR A 582 -0.07 -5.63 24.47
CA THR A 582 -0.37 -6.80 23.62
C THR A 582 -1.74 -7.46 23.80
N PHE A 583 -2.62 -6.98 24.70
CA PHE A 583 -3.93 -7.62 24.91
C PHE A 583 -5.07 -6.65 25.28
N ALA A 584 -5.14 -5.48 24.65
CA ALA A 584 -6.33 -4.63 24.74
C ALA A 584 -6.82 -4.35 23.33
N HIS A 585 -7.82 -5.13 22.92
CA HIS A 585 -8.81 -4.98 21.84
C HIS A 585 -9.05 -6.33 21.17
N VAL A 586 -9.84 -7.17 21.85
CA VAL A 586 -10.72 -8.17 21.24
C VAL A 586 -12.12 -7.90 21.75
#